data_AF-A0A2M7JHJ6-F1
#
_entry.id   AF-A0A2M7JHJ6-F1
#
_cell.length_a   1.000
_cell.length_b   1.000
_cell.length_c   1.000
_cell.angle_alpha   90.00
_cell.angle_beta   90.00
_cell.angle_gamma   90.00
#
_symmetry.space_group_name_H-M   'P 1'
#
loop_
_entity.id
_entity.type
_entity.pdbx_description
1 polymer ?
#
loop_
_entity_poly.entity_id
_entity_poly.type
_entity_poly.pdbx_seq_one_letter_code
_entity_poly.pdbx_strand_id
1 'polypeptide(L)'
;MSKAKETDELRPEYKREDLGVGVRGKYFKDYSKGTNLVLLSPDVAKVFSSEEAVNEALRSLINLAERSKGRTSHSTESAKKRASR
;
A
#
# COMPACT_ATOMS: atom_id res chain seq x y z
N MET A 1 -14.44 -27.58 -1.40
CA MET A 1 -13.99 -26.28 -1.91
C MET A 1 -14.78 -25.95 -3.17
N SER A 2 -15.94 -25.28 -3.03
CA SER A 2 -16.72 -24.83 -4.20
C SER A 2 -16.01 -23.63 -4.81
N LYS A 3 -15.50 -23.76 -6.04
CA LYS A 3 -15.12 -22.59 -6.83
C LYS A 3 -16.36 -21.72 -6.99
N ALA A 4 -16.35 -20.52 -6.44
CA ALA A 4 -17.25 -19.47 -6.87
C ALA A 4 -17.00 -19.30 -8.38
N LYS A 5 -18.00 -19.64 -9.19
CA LYS A 5 -17.99 -19.28 -10.60
C LYS A 5 -17.97 -17.75 -10.63
N GLU A 6 -16.86 -17.15 -11.07
CA GLU A 6 -16.91 -15.78 -11.57
C GLU A 6 -18.00 -15.78 -12.65
N THR A 7 -19.15 -15.24 -12.30
CA THR A 7 -20.16 -14.90 -13.30
C THR A 7 -19.50 -13.83 -14.14
N ASP A 8 -19.18 -14.15 -15.38
CA ASP A 8 -18.75 -13.18 -16.36
C ASP A 8 -19.92 -12.19 -16.54
N GLU A 9 -19.88 -11.08 -15.80
CA GLU A 9 -20.93 -10.05 -15.77
C GLU A 9 -20.94 -9.22 -17.06
N LEU A 10 -19.96 -9.46 -17.95
CA LEU A 10 -19.84 -8.77 -19.21
C LEU A 10 -20.83 -9.35 -20.23
N ARG A 11 -21.54 -8.46 -20.90
CA ARG A 11 -22.40 -8.86 -22.02
C ARG A 11 -21.53 -9.13 -23.25
N PRO A 12 -21.92 -10.10 -24.11
CA PRO A 12 -21.21 -10.36 -25.35
C PRO A 12 -21.20 -9.13 -26.28
N GLU A 13 -22.24 -8.29 -26.20
CA GLU A 13 -22.37 -7.09 -27.01
C GLU A 13 -23.02 -5.94 -26.20
N TYR A 14 -22.61 -4.71 -26.51
CA TYR A 14 -23.17 -3.48 -25.98
C TYR A 14 -23.64 -2.60 -27.13
N LYS A 15 -24.80 -1.96 -26.97
CA LYS A 15 -25.29 -0.95 -27.90
C LYS A 15 -24.70 0.41 -27.54
N ARG A 16 -24.75 1.37 -28.46
CA ARG A 16 -24.18 2.70 -28.23
C ARG A 16 -24.85 3.43 -27.07
N GLU A 17 -26.13 3.19 -26.86
CA GLU A 17 -26.93 3.79 -25.81
C GLU A 17 -26.50 3.30 -24.41
N ASP A 18 -25.93 2.09 -24.33
CA ASP A 18 -25.45 1.49 -23.08
C ASP A 18 -24.13 2.13 -22.59
N LEU A 19 -23.35 2.73 -23.50
CA LEU A 19 -21.99 3.22 -23.24
C LEU A 19 -21.93 4.67 -22.73
N GLY A 20 -23.06 5.39 -22.76
CA GLY A 20 -23.16 6.78 -22.34
C GLY A 20 -22.34 7.76 -23.19
N VAL A 21 -22.08 8.95 -22.63
CA VAL A 21 -21.32 10.02 -23.31
C VAL A 21 -19.82 9.77 -23.16
N GLY A 22 -19.12 9.70 -24.30
CA GLY A 22 -17.66 9.56 -24.32
C GLY A 22 -16.96 10.83 -23.84
N VAL A 23 -16.17 10.73 -22.77
CA VAL A 23 -15.36 11.83 -22.25
C VAL A 23 -13.90 11.65 -22.66
N ARG A 24 -13.34 12.61 -23.42
CA ARG A 24 -11.94 12.57 -23.84
C ARG A 24 -11.03 12.61 -22.62
N GLY A 25 -10.15 11.61 -22.51
CA GLY A 25 -9.17 11.54 -21.42
C GLY A 25 -9.77 11.20 -20.04
N LYS A 26 -10.94 10.55 -19.98
CA LYS A 26 -11.61 10.15 -18.72
C LYS A 26 -10.66 9.52 -17.68
N TYR A 27 -9.75 8.66 -18.14
CA TYR A 27 -8.77 7.97 -17.30
C TYR A 27 -7.31 8.42 -17.55
N PHE A 28 -7.11 9.53 -18.29
CA PHE A 28 -5.78 9.98 -18.68
C PHE A 28 -4.92 10.30 -17.46
N LYS A 29 -5.48 10.99 -16.45
CA LYS A 29 -4.75 11.31 -15.23
C LYS A 29 -4.33 10.06 -14.46
N ASP A 30 -5.20 9.06 -14.35
CA ASP A 30 -4.91 7.84 -13.61
C ASP A 30 -3.91 6.95 -14.34
N TYR A 31 -4.00 6.91 -15.68
CA TYR A 31 -2.99 6.27 -16.52
C TYR A 31 -1.63 6.98 -16.43
N SER A 32 -1.60 8.32 -16.51
CA SER A 32 -0.38 9.12 -16.43
C SER A 32 0.29 9.10 -15.06
N LYS A 33 -0.46 8.85 -13.97
CA LYS A 33 0.12 8.58 -12.65
C LYS A 33 0.99 7.31 -12.67
N GLY A 34 0.80 6.45 -13.68
CA GLY A 34 1.47 5.16 -13.78
C GLY A 34 1.00 4.18 -12.70
N THR A 35 1.40 2.94 -12.84
CA THR A 35 1.41 1.99 -11.74
C THR A 35 2.75 2.10 -11.03
N ASN A 36 2.75 2.29 -9.70
CA ASN A 36 3.97 2.24 -8.90
C ASN A 36 4.45 0.79 -8.74
N LEU A 37 4.85 0.17 -9.85
CA LEU A 37 5.44 -1.17 -9.84
C LEU A 37 6.93 -1.06 -9.53
N VAL A 38 7.36 -1.73 -8.46
CA VAL A 38 8.76 -1.82 -8.06
C VAL A 38 9.24 -3.23 -8.33
N LEU A 39 10.21 -3.37 -9.24
CA LEU A 39 10.85 -4.66 -9.50
C LEU A 39 11.76 -5.02 -8.32
N LEU A 40 11.51 -6.18 -7.71
CA LEU A 40 12.38 -6.71 -6.67
C LEU A 40 13.67 -7.27 -7.26
N SER A 41 14.76 -7.13 -6.52
CA SER A 41 16.00 -7.80 -6.87
C SER A 41 15.85 -9.33 -6.74
N PRO A 42 16.61 -10.14 -7.52
CA PRO A 42 16.40 -11.59 -7.58
C PRO A 42 16.63 -12.32 -6.26
N ASP A 43 17.46 -11.79 -5.39
CA ASP A 43 17.70 -12.29 -4.04
C ASP A 43 16.49 -12.08 -3.12
N VAL A 44 15.87 -10.90 -3.16
CA VAL A 44 14.67 -10.58 -2.38
C VAL A 44 13.47 -11.39 -2.88
N ALA A 45 13.31 -11.52 -4.19
CA ALA A 45 12.25 -12.32 -4.80
C ALA A 45 12.34 -13.82 -4.48
N LYS A 46 13.55 -14.34 -4.14
CA LYS A 46 13.70 -15.74 -3.67
C LYS A 46 13.20 -15.93 -2.24
N VAL A 47 13.25 -14.88 -1.43
CA VAL A 47 12.84 -14.92 -0.01
C VAL A 47 11.33 -14.70 0.11
N PHE A 48 10.77 -13.80 -0.71
CA PHE A 48 9.34 -13.49 -0.69
C PHE A 48 8.66 -14.00 -1.96
N SER A 49 7.83 -15.03 -1.80
CA SER A 49 7.14 -15.69 -2.92
C SER A 49 5.83 -15.00 -3.37
N SER A 50 5.35 -13.98 -2.63
CA SER A 50 4.10 -13.28 -2.96
C SER A 50 4.15 -11.79 -2.60
N GLU A 51 3.30 -11.00 -3.25
CA GLU A 51 3.19 -9.56 -3.00
C GLU A 51 2.64 -9.24 -1.61
N GLU A 52 1.74 -10.09 -1.08
CA GLU A 52 1.19 -9.95 0.26
C GLU A 52 2.30 -10.08 1.30
N ALA A 53 3.17 -11.08 1.17
CA ALA A 53 4.29 -11.32 2.09
C ALA A 53 5.27 -10.14 2.12
N VAL A 54 5.60 -9.56 0.95
CA VAL A 54 6.45 -8.36 0.85
C VAL A 54 5.79 -7.17 1.56
N ASN A 55 4.51 -6.93 1.26
CA ASN A 55 3.78 -5.79 1.79
C ASN A 55 3.58 -5.88 3.30
N GLU A 56 3.30 -7.06 3.84
CA GLU A 56 3.18 -7.28 5.28
C GLU A 56 4.52 -7.04 6.01
N ALA A 57 5.63 -7.51 5.44
CA ALA A 57 6.96 -7.28 6.00
C ALA A 57 7.30 -5.78 6.05
N LEU A 58 7.07 -5.06 4.96
CA LEU A 58 7.30 -3.61 4.88
C LEU A 58 6.40 -2.82 5.84
N ARG A 59 5.11 -3.18 5.97
CA ARG A 59 4.19 -2.57 6.94
C ARG A 59 4.65 -2.80 8.38
N SER A 60 5.14 -4.00 8.69
CA SER A 60 5.67 -4.32 10.01
C SER A 60 6.90 -3.47 10.36
N LEU A 61 7.78 -3.23 9.39
CA LEU A 61 8.94 -2.35 9.56
C LEU A 61 8.52 -0.88 9.78
N ILE A 62 7.53 -0.39 9.03
CA ILE A 62 6.98 0.97 9.22
C ILE A 62 6.43 1.12 10.64
N ASN A 63 5.60 0.17 11.09
CA ASN A 63 5.03 0.17 12.44
C ASN A 63 6.10 0.17 13.52
N LEU A 64 7.19 -0.59 13.33
CA LEU A 64 8.31 -0.61 14.26
C LEU A 64 9.04 0.75 14.30
N ALA A 65 9.27 1.36 13.13
CA ALA A 65 9.91 2.66 13.01
C ALA A 65 9.06 3.79 13.63
N GLU A 66 7.74 3.74 13.50
CA GLU A 66 6.84 4.72 14.15
C GLU A 66 6.88 4.60 15.67
N ARG A 67 6.89 3.37 16.20
CA ARG A 67 6.99 3.12 17.65
C ARG A 67 8.34 3.56 18.23
N SER A 68 9.42 3.50 17.45
CA SER A 68 10.75 3.90 17.92
C SER A 68 10.94 5.42 17.92
N LYS A 69 10.35 6.14 16.95
CA LYS A 69 10.42 7.62 16.85
C LYS A 69 9.89 8.35 18.10
N GLY A 70 8.94 7.77 18.83
CA GLY A 70 8.37 8.37 20.05
C GLY A 70 9.23 8.21 21.31
N ARG A 71 10.35 7.47 21.27
CA ARG A 71 11.14 7.10 22.47
C ARG A 71 12.35 8.00 22.75
N THR A 72 12.64 8.98 21.89
CA THR A 72 13.87 9.79 21.99
C THR A 72 13.67 11.17 22.59
N SER A 73 12.55 11.45 23.27
CA SER A 73 12.36 12.74 23.93
C SER A 73 11.83 12.56 25.35
N HIS A 74 12.60 13.08 26.31
CA HIS A 74 12.26 13.36 27.71
C HIS A 74 12.70 12.32 28.75
N SER A 75 14.00 12.31 29.07
CA SER A 75 14.49 11.87 30.38
C SER A 75 15.80 12.56 30.80
N THR A 76 15.92 13.88 30.57
CA THR A 76 17.05 14.67 31.13
C THR A 76 16.63 15.84 32.02
N GLU A 77 15.34 16.19 32.11
CA GLU A 77 14.89 17.32 32.94
C GLU A 77 14.63 16.99 34.42
N SER A 78 14.42 15.72 34.79
CA SER A 78 14.04 15.38 36.18
C SER A 78 15.23 15.28 37.17
N ALA A 79 16.47 15.29 36.67
CA ALA A 79 17.66 15.21 37.54
C ALA A 79 18.04 16.54 38.21
N LYS A 80 17.58 17.70 37.69
CA LYS A 80 17.97 19.01 38.22
C LYS A 80 17.12 19.52 39.39
N LYS A 81 15.97 18.90 39.68
CA LYS A 81 15.03 19.36 40.73
C LYS A 81 15.22 18.72 42.11
N ARG A 82 16.20 17.81 42.26
CA ARG A 82 16.52 17.14 43.55
C ARG A 82 17.76 17.69 44.26
N ALA A 83 18.47 18.66 43.66
CA ALA A 83 19.68 19.25 44.23
C ALA A 83 19.43 20.58 44.98
N SER A 84 18.18 20.94 45.26
CA SER A 84 17.83 22.22 45.91
C SER A 84 16.93 22.07 47.14
N ARG A 85 17.10 21.00 47.94
CA ARG A 85 16.35 20.84 49.18
C ARG A 85 17.28 20.42 50.32
#